data_AF-A0A2N1UR32-F1
#
_entry.id   AF-A0A2N1UR32-F1
#
_cell.length_a   1.000
_cell.length_b   1.000
_cell.length_c   1.000
_cell.angle_alpha   90.00
_cell.angle_beta   90.00
_cell.angle_gamma   90.00
#
_symmetry.space_group_name_H-M   'P 1'
#
loop_
_entity.id
_entity.type
_entity.pdbx_description
1 polymer ?
#
loop_
_entity_poly.entity_id
_entity_poly.type
_entity_poly.pdbx_seq_one_letter_code
_entity_poly.pdbx_strand_id
1 'polypeptide(L)'
;RNTFNDFIATAEYLVAAGFTSPDKLVIEGGSAGGLLMGAVSNLRPDLFKSVIADVPFVDALNTMLDPSLPLTVIEYEEWGNPNEKLYYDYIKTYSPYDNLKAQPYPNMLVIGGLNDPRVKYWEPAKLVARLRTLKTDDNVLLLKTHMNAGHSGASGRYEALKETAFKYAFFLKTLGIND
;
A
#
# COMPACT_ATOMS: atom_id res chain seq x y z
N ARG A 1 9.05 -11.65 6.19
CA ARG A 1 9.65 -10.30 6.04
C ARG A 1 10.62 -10.16 4.87
N ASN A 2 11.21 -11.24 4.34
CA ASN A 2 12.16 -11.17 3.20
C ASN A 2 11.60 -10.37 2.01
N THR A 3 10.33 -10.57 1.66
CA THR A 3 9.63 -9.81 0.60
C THR A 3 9.87 -8.30 0.66
N PHE A 4 9.82 -7.70 1.86
CA PHE A 4 10.02 -6.26 2.02
C PHE A 4 11.48 -5.86 1.90
N ASN A 5 12.38 -6.66 2.49
CA ASN A 5 13.82 -6.42 2.43
C ASN A 5 14.35 -6.56 1.00
N ASP A 6 13.90 -7.57 0.27
CA ASP A 6 14.32 -7.83 -1.11
C ASP A 6 13.83 -6.72 -2.05
N PHE A 7 12.62 -6.20 -1.83
CA PHE A 7 12.10 -5.07 -2.58
C PHE A 7 12.88 -3.77 -2.29
N ILE A 8 13.20 -3.51 -1.02
CA ILE A 8 14.07 -2.39 -0.61
C ILE A 8 15.46 -2.53 -1.25
N ALA A 9 16.08 -3.71 -1.20
CA ALA A 9 17.39 -3.96 -1.80
C ALA A 9 17.37 -3.73 -3.33
N THR A 10 16.27 -4.09 -3.98
CA THR A 10 16.06 -3.82 -5.41
C THR A 10 16.00 -2.31 -5.69
N ALA A 11 15.24 -1.56 -4.89
CA ALA A 11 15.17 -0.10 -5.01
C ALA A 11 16.54 0.57 -4.77
N GLU A 12 17.26 0.14 -3.74
CA GLU A 12 18.62 0.62 -3.46
C GLU A 12 19.58 0.32 -4.60
N TYR A 13 19.51 -0.89 -5.17
CA TYR A 13 20.32 -1.24 -6.34
C TYR A 13 20.03 -0.33 -7.54
N LEU A 14 18.76 -0.09 -7.87
CA LEU A 14 18.39 0.79 -8.98
C LEU A 14 18.91 2.23 -8.80
N VAL A 15 18.88 2.73 -7.56
CA VAL A 15 19.46 4.03 -7.21
C VAL A 15 20.98 4.01 -7.33
N ALA A 16 21.65 3.01 -6.75
CA ALA A 16 23.11 2.90 -6.75
C ALA A 16 23.69 2.70 -8.17
N ALA A 17 22.98 1.98 -9.03
CA ALA A 17 23.36 1.76 -10.42
C ALA A 17 23.02 2.94 -11.35
N GLY A 18 22.41 4.01 -10.84
CA GLY A 18 22.12 5.23 -11.60
C GLY A 18 20.93 5.13 -12.57
N PHE A 19 20.08 4.10 -12.45
CA PHE A 19 18.84 4.01 -13.23
C PHE A 19 17.80 5.05 -12.80
N THR A 20 17.82 5.43 -11.52
CA THR A 20 16.91 6.38 -10.92
C THR A 20 17.56 7.02 -9.69
N SER A 21 16.79 7.83 -8.97
CA SER A 21 17.16 8.42 -7.69
C SER A 21 15.91 8.47 -6.79
N PRO A 22 16.05 8.60 -5.46
CA PRO A 22 14.88 8.58 -4.57
C PRO A 22 13.83 9.66 -4.87
N ASP A 23 14.25 10.80 -5.44
CA ASP A 23 13.37 11.87 -5.92
C ASP A 23 12.63 11.55 -7.23
N LYS A 24 12.95 10.42 -7.87
CA LYS A 24 12.37 9.97 -9.15
C LYS A 24 11.73 8.59 -9.10
N LEU A 25 12.03 7.78 -8.07
CA LEU A 25 11.54 6.41 -7.97
C LEU A 25 10.07 6.38 -7.52
N VAL A 26 9.24 5.74 -8.34
CA VAL A 26 7.82 5.47 -8.05
C VAL A 26 7.61 3.97 -7.93
N ILE A 27 6.86 3.53 -6.92
CA ILE A 27 6.52 2.12 -6.71
C ILE A 27 5.01 1.93 -6.72
N GLU A 28 4.58 0.77 -7.22
CA GLU A 28 3.17 0.41 -7.33
C GLU A 28 2.96 -1.06 -6.95
N GLY A 29 1.87 -1.34 -6.25
CA GLY A 29 1.47 -2.71 -5.91
C GLY A 29 0.03 -2.75 -5.43
N GLY A 30 -0.64 -3.89 -5.64
CA GLY A 30 -2.03 -4.05 -5.20
C GLY A 30 -2.35 -5.38 -4.56
N SER A 31 -3.46 -5.44 -3.82
CA SER A 31 -3.84 -6.62 -3.01
C SER A 31 -2.75 -6.95 -1.98
N ALA A 32 -2.20 -8.17 -1.98
CA ALA A 32 -0.98 -8.52 -1.23
C ALA A 32 0.26 -7.70 -1.66
N GLY A 33 0.32 -7.21 -2.90
CA GLY A 33 1.32 -6.20 -3.30
C GLY A 33 1.11 -4.85 -2.61
N GLY A 34 -0.11 -4.54 -2.17
CA GLY A 34 -0.42 -3.37 -1.36
C GLY A 34 0.10 -3.48 0.08
N LEU A 35 0.13 -4.70 0.64
CA LEU A 35 0.85 -5.00 1.88
C LEU A 35 2.33 -4.63 1.75
N LEU A 36 2.95 -5.05 0.64
CA LEU A 36 4.33 -4.70 0.30
C LEU A 36 4.51 -3.18 0.23
N MET A 37 3.67 -2.46 -0.52
CA MET A 37 3.73 -0.99 -0.61
C MET A 37 3.64 -0.30 0.75
N GLY A 38 2.67 -0.71 1.58
CA GLY A 38 2.51 -0.14 2.93
C GLY A 38 3.70 -0.41 3.83
N ALA A 39 4.22 -1.64 3.83
CA ALA A 39 5.34 -2.03 4.67
C ALA A 39 6.64 -1.29 4.29
N VAL A 40 6.98 -1.23 3.00
CA VAL A 40 8.23 -0.56 2.57
C VAL A 40 8.15 0.97 2.74
N SER A 41 6.96 1.56 2.63
CA SER A 41 6.74 2.99 2.92
C SER A 41 6.94 3.33 4.40
N ASN A 42 6.71 2.38 5.31
CA ASN A 42 7.03 2.57 6.72
C ASN A 42 8.52 2.40 7.00
N LEU A 43 9.14 1.39 6.38
CA LEU A 43 10.53 0.99 6.63
C LEU A 43 11.55 1.96 6.02
N ARG A 44 11.33 2.36 4.77
CA ARG A 44 12.24 3.21 3.98
C ARG A 44 11.47 4.26 3.16
N PRO A 45 10.72 5.16 3.82
CA PRO A 45 10.01 6.24 3.13
C PRO A 45 10.94 7.15 2.32
N ASP A 46 12.23 7.20 2.68
CA ASP A 46 13.28 7.99 2.04
C ASP A 46 13.66 7.51 0.63
N LEU A 47 13.35 6.27 0.26
CA LEU A 47 13.74 5.69 -1.03
C LEU A 47 12.79 6.03 -2.18
N PHE A 48 11.58 6.50 -1.89
CA PHE A 48 10.52 6.61 -2.87
C PHE A 48 10.01 8.04 -2.97
N LYS A 49 9.82 8.52 -4.20
CA LYS A 49 9.13 9.79 -4.44
C LYS A 49 7.63 9.65 -4.27
N SER A 50 7.10 8.55 -4.79
CA SER A 50 5.66 8.27 -4.83
C SER A 50 5.34 6.79 -4.73
N VAL A 51 4.20 6.49 -4.12
CA VAL A 51 3.68 5.13 -3.89
C VAL A 51 2.24 5.05 -4.36
N ILE A 52 1.93 4.03 -5.13
CA ILE A 52 0.57 3.71 -5.55
C ILE A 52 0.18 2.36 -4.94
N ALA A 53 -0.87 2.36 -4.13
CA ALA A 53 -1.35 1.18 -3.42
C ALA A 53 -2.79 0.87 -3.85
N ASP A 54 -2.96 -0.16 -4.69
CA ASP A 54 -4.25 -0.58 -5.25
C ASP A 54 -4.91 -1.66 -4.37
N VAL A 55 -6.14 -1.42 -3.91
CA VAL A 55 -6.90 -2.33 -3.01
C VAL A 55 -6.00 -2.98 -1.94
N PRO A 56 -5.27 -2.19 -1.13
CA PRO A 56 -4.08 -2.71 -0.45
C PRO A 56 -4.43 -3.38 0.88
N PHE A 57 -3.92 -4.60 1.09
CA PHE A 57 -4.01 -5.33 2.36
C PHE A 57 -3.06 -4.70 3.39
N VAL A 58 -3.55 -3.80 4.23
CA VAL A 58 -2.70 -2.91 5.05
C VAL A 58 -3.00 -2.96 6.54
N ASP A 59 -4.12 -3.57 6.92
CA ASP A 59 -4.51 -3.79 8.31
C ASP A 59 -4.28 -5.25 8.70
N ALA A 60 -3.14 -5.80 8.26
CA ALA A 60 -2.89 -7.24 8.23
C ALA A 60 -3.08 -7.91 9.60
N LEU A 61 -2.60 -7.29 10.68
CA LEU A 61 -2.77 -7.85 12.02
C LEU A 61 -4.24 -7.96 12.42
N ASN A 62 -5.01 -6.88 12.28
CA ASN A 62 -6.40 -6.85 12.72
C ASN A 62 -7.31 -7.71 11.82
N THR A 63 -7.09 -7.68 10.51
CA THR A 63 -7.83 -8.53 9.55
C THR A 63 -7.56 -10.01 9.81
N MET A 64 -6.30 -10.39 10.05
CA MET A 64 -5.94 -11.78 10.31
C MET A 64 -6.36 -12.26 11.71
N LEU A 65 -6.72 -11.36 12.64
CA LEU A 65 -7.29 -11.75 13.93
C LEU A 65 -8.78 -12.10 13.85
N ASP A 66 -9.48 -11.70 12.78
CA ASP A 66 -10.93 -11.89 12.63
C ASP A 66 -11.26 -13.04 11.65
N PRO A 67 -11.60 -14.25 12.14
CA PRO A 67 -11.92 -15.38 11.28
C PRO A 67 -13.28 -15.26 10.59
N SER A 68 -14.11 -14.24 10.91
CA SER A 68 -15.40 -14.04 10.24
C SER A 68 -15.26 -13.41 8.85
N LEU A 69 -14.08 -12.87 8.52
CA LEU A 69 -13.80 -12.28 7.23
C LEU A 69 -13.54 -13.35 6.15
N PRO A 70 -13.96 -13.13 4.88
CA PRO A 70 -14.07 -14.19 3.88
C PRO A 70 -12.79 -14.96 3.55
N LEU A 71 -11.62 -14.32 3.67
CA LEU A 71 -10.33 -14.90 3.29
C LEU A 71 -9.44 -15.26 4.48
N THR A 72 -9.70 -14.72 5.66
CA THR A 72 -8.76 -14.77 6.80
C THR A 72 -8.33 -16.21 7.15
N VAL A 73 -9.29 -17.14 7.26
CA VAL A 73 -8.98 -18.53 7.62
C VAL A 73 -8.14 -19.23 6.55
N ILE A 74 -8.39 -18.92 5.28
CA ILE A 74 -7.64 -19.48 4.15
C ILE A 74 -6.21 -18.92 4.13
N GLU A 75 -6.06 -17.64 4.44
CA GLU A 75 -4.77 -16.94 4.42
C GLU A 75 -3.89 -17.23 5.64
N TYR A 76 -4.36 -18.01 6.63
CA TYR A 76 -3.50 -18.49 7.72
C TYR A 76 -2.33 -19.34 7.21
N GLU A 77 -2.51 -20.10 6.14
CA GLU A 77 -1.44 -20.89 5.53
C GLU A 77 -0.37 -20.01 4.86
N GLU A 78 -0.74 -18.78 4.46
CA GLU A 78 0.17 -17.84 3.79
C GLU A 78 0.91 -16.95 4.82
N TRP A 79 0.18 -16.32 5.74
CA TRP A 79 0.74 -15.31 6.65
C TRP A 79 1.00 -15.83 8.06
N GLY A 80 0.35 -16.93 8.45
CA GLY A 80 0.23 -17.39 9.82
C GLY A 80 -1.04 -16.91 10.53
N ASN A 81 -1.42 -17.59 11.61
CA ASN A 81 -2.60 -17.28 12.41
C ASN A 81 -2.24 -16.43 13.63
N PRO A 82 -2.52 -15.11 13.67
CA PRO A 82 -2.17 -14.25 14.79
C PRO A 82 -2.98 -14.50 16.07
N ASN A 83 -3.93 -15.44 16.08
CA ASN A 83 -4.48 -15.95 17.34
C ASN A 83 -3.44 -16.76 18.14
N GLU A 84 -2.35 -17.17 17.49
CA GLU A 84 -1.19 -17.75 18.14
C GLU A 84 -0.10 -16.68 18.33
N LYS A 85 0.45 -16.59 19.54
CA LYS A 85 1.39 -15.53 19.93
C LYS A 85 2.60 -15.40 18.99
N LEU A 86 3.12 -16.52 18.49
CA LEU A 86 4.25 -16.56 17.56
C LEU A 86 3.97 -15.72 16.31
N TYR A 87 2.83 -15.95 15.67
CA TYR A 87 2.45 -15.23 14.45
C TYR A 87 1.96 -13.82 14.77
N TYR A 88 1.28 -13.59 15.90
CA TYR A 88 0.91 -12.25 16.35
C TYR A 88 2.13 -11.33 16.42
N ASP A 89 3.15 -11.76 17.17
CA ASP A 89 4.36 -10.98 17.38
C ASP A 89 5.08 -10.71 16.05
N TYR A 90 5.11 -11.71 15.16
CA TYR A 90 5.75 -11.59 13.86
C TYR A 90 4.99 -10.68 12.88
N ILE A 91 3.68 -10.87 12.69
CA ILE A 91 2.84 -10.06 11.80
C ILE A 91 2.85 -8.60 12.24
N LYS A 92 2.78 -8.36 13.56
CA LYS A 92 2.86 -7.00 14.12
C LYS A 92 4.14 -6.26 13.74
N THR A 93 5.25 -6.95 13.45
CA THR A 93 6.50 -6.27 13.04
C THR A 93 6.45 -5.66 11.64
N TYR A 94 5.48 -6.04 10.80
CA TYR A 94 5.40 -5.56 9.42
C TYR A 94 4.02 -5.08 8.98
N SER A 95 2.95 -5.35 9.73
CA SER A 95 1.60 -4.87 9.43
C SER A 95 1.62 -3.35 9.19
N PRO A 96 1.26 -2.86 7.99
CA PRO A 96 1.45 -1.45 7.64
C PRO A 96 0.74 -0.48 8.57
N TYR A 97 -0.53 -0.76 8.90
CA TYR A 97 -1.33 0.09 9.77
C TYR A 97 -0.75 0.19 11.19
N ASP A 98 -0.30 -0.93 11.75
CA ASP A 98 0.22 -1.01 13.13
C ASP A 98 1.62 -0.39 13.28
N ASN A 99 2.34 -0.19 12.17
CA ASN A 99 3.70 0.37 12.16
C ASN A 99 3.75 1.82 11.67
N LEU A 100 2.59 2.49 11.50
CA LEU A 100 2.56 3.92 11.23
C LEU A 100 3.14 4.71 12.41
N LYS A 101 4.00 5.68 12.12
CA LYS A 101 4.64 6.54 13.13
C LYS A 101 4.81 7.97 12.60
N ALA A 102 5.15 8.90 13.49
CA ALA A 102 5.44 10.27 13.09
C ALA A 102 6.76 10.33 12.32
N GLN A 103 6.68 10.51 11.00
CA GLN A 103 7.80 10.62 10.07
C GLN A 103 7.33 11.20 8.72
N PRO A 104 8.24 11.64 7.84
CA PRO A 104 7.86 11.95 6.46
C PRO A 104 7.50 10.65 5.71
N TYR A 105 6.47 10.73 4.87
CA TYR A 105 6.03 9.68 3.96
C TYR A 105 6.11 10.19 2.51
N PRO A 106 6.29 9.30 1.51
CA PRO A 106 6.26 9.68 0.10
C PRO A 106 4.89 10.22 -0.31
N ASN A 107 4.77 10.75 -1.54
CA ASN A 107 3.43 11.01 -2.09
C ASN A 107 2.70 9.67 -2.23
N MET A 108 1.44 9.57 -1.80
CA MET A 108 0.71 8.31 -1.86
C MET A 108 -0.66 8.47 -2.52
N LEU A 109 -0.93 7.56 -3.46
CA LEU A 109 -2.26 7.31 -3.99
C LEU A 109 -2.72 5.94 -3.50
N VAL A 110 -3.74 5.95 -2.65
CA VAL A 110 -4.36 4.73 -2.12
C VAL A 110 -5.72 4.55 -2.79
N ILE A 111 -5.90 3.43 -3.48
CA ILE A 111 -7.14 3.11 -4.19
C ILE A 111 -7.83 1.95 -3.47
N GLY A 112 -9.13 2.05 -3.24
CA GLY A 112 -9.94 0.99 -2.62
C GLY A 112 -11.26 0.77 -3.35
N GLY A 113 -11.94 -0.35 -3.09
CA GLY A 113 -13.28 -0.63 -3.61
C GLY A 113 -14.27 -0.83 -2.47
N LEU A 114 -15.42 -0.15 -2.51
CA LEU A 114 -16.44 -0.28 -1.46
C LEU A 114 -16.96 -1.71 -1.34
N ASN A 115 -17.14 -2.38 -2.49
CA ASN A 115 -17.69 -3.73 -2.58
C ASN A 115 -16.59 -4.78 -2.72
N ASP A 116 -15.37 -4.49 -2.29
CA ASP A 116 -14.25 -5.43 -2.40
C ASP A 116 -14.45 -6.63 -1.45
N PRO A 117 -14.60 -7.86 -1.99
CA PRO A 117 -14.81 -9.03 -1.16
C PRO A 117 -13.51 -9.55 -0.53
N ARG A 118 -12.34 -9.17 -1.06
CA ARG A 118 -11.02 -9.69 -0.69
C ARG A 118 -10.31 -8.78 0.31
N VAL A 119 -10.13 -7.51 -0.04
CA VAL A 119 -9.51 -6.50 0.84
C VAL A 119 -10.57 -5.49 1.21
N LYS A 120 -10.85 -5.36 2.49
CA LYS A 120 -12.02 -4.58 2.90
C LYS A 120 -11.75 -3.09 2.77
N TYR A 121 -12.73 -2.33 2.29
CA TYR A 121 -12.58 -0.89 1.99
C TYR A 121 -12.09 -0.07 3.19
N TRP A 122 -12.35 -0.53 4.42
CA TRP A 122 -11.92 0.16 5.62
C TRP A 122 -10.41 0.06 5.86
N GLU A 123 -9.71 -0.93 5.31
CA GLU A 123 -8.26 -1.04 5.45
C GLU A 123 -7.53 0.17 4.84
N PRO A 124 -7.68 0.49 3.53
CA PRO A 124 -7.09 1.68 2.96
C PRO A 124 -7.65 2.98 3.58
N ALA A 125 -8.93 3.00 3.96
CA ALA A 125 -9.52 4.19 4.60
C ALA A 125 -8.90 4.49 5.97
N LYS A 126 -8.74 3.46 6.84
CA LYS A 126 -8.07 3.57 8.14
C LYS A 126 -6.62 4.00 7.97
N LEU A 127 -5.89 3.38 7.04
CA LEU A 127 -4.50 3.72 6.75
C LEU A 127 -4.35 5.20 6.40
N VAL A 128 -5.12 5.70 5.42
CA VAL A 128 -5.04 7.11 4.99
C VAL A 128 -5.46 8.06 6.11
N ALA A 129 -6.52 7.74 6.84
CA ALA A 129 -6.96 8.56 7.97
C ALA A 129 -5.87 8.68 9.03
N ARG A 130 -5.21 7.58 9.39
CA ARG A 130 -4.14 7.57 10.40
C ARG A 130 -2.85 8.23 9.90
N LEU A 131 -2.47 8.03 8.64
CA LEU A 131 -1.32 8.72 8.02
C LEU A 131 -1.48 10.24 8.08
N ARG A 132 -2.68 10.77 7.80
CA ARG A 132 -2.96 12.21 7.88
C ARG A 132 -2.75 12.81 9.27
N THR A 133 -2.80 12.00 10.34
CA THR A 133 -2.54 12.50 11.71
C THR A 133 -1.09 12.30 12.16
N LEU A 134 -0.27 11.55 11.40
CA LEU A 134 1.09 11.18 11.81
C LEU A 134 2.17 11.72 10.89
N LYS A 135 1.91 11.84 9.59
CA LYS A 135 2.91 12.25 8.62
C LYS A 135 3.43 13.66 8.95
N THR A 136 4.74 13.87 8.79
CA THR A 136 5.41 15.14 9.12
C THR A 136 5.86 15.94 7.89
N ASP A 137 5.57 15.43 6.70
CA ASP A 137 5.77 16.08 5.41
C ASP A 137 4.52 16.85 4.95
N ASP A 138 4.63 17.55 3.82
CA ASP A 138 3.53 18.17 3.07
C ASP A 138 3.21 17.45 1.75
N ASN A 139 3.67 16.19 1.59
CA ASN A 139 3.44 15.40 0.38
C ASN A 139 1.96 15.05 0.21
N VAL A 140 1.58 14.80 -1.04
CA VAL A 140 0.21 14.51 -1.45
C VAL A 140 -0.21 13.12 -0.93
N LEU A 141 -1.37 13.04 -0.28
CA LEU A 141 -1.96 11.79 0.21
C LEU A 141 -3.44 11.69 -0.19
N LEU A 142 -3.71 10.87 -1.21
CA LEU A 142 -5.05 10.68 -1.76
C LEU A 142 -5.62 9.31 -1.40
N LEU A 143 -6.91 9.30 -1.06
CA LEU A 143 -7.74 8.10 -1.03
C LEU A 143 -8.75 8.21 -2.16
N LYS A 144 -8.73 7.25 -3.08
CA LYS A 144 -9.75 7.10 -4.13
C LYS A 144 -10.51 5.82 -3.90
N THR A 145 -11.78 5.94 -3.53
CA THR A 145 -12.66 4.79 -3.31
C THR A 145 -13.60 4.61 -4.48
N HIS A 146 -13.55 3.44 -5.12
CA HIS A 146 -14.53 3.01 -6.08
C HIS A 146 -15.83 2.62 -5.37
N MET A 147 -16.82 3.51 -5.42
CA MET A 147 -18.10 3.31 -4.70
C MET A 147 -18.94 2.17 -5.28
N ASN A 148 -18.75 1.81 -6.56
CA ASN A 148 -19.54 0.79 -7.25
C ASN A 148 -18.71 -0.44 -7.67
N ALA A 149 -17.46 -0.55 -7.23
CA ALA A 149 -16.57 -1.63 -7.64
C ALA A 149 -15.97 -2.40 -6.46
N GLY A 150 -15.49 -3.61 -6.74
CA GLY A 150 -14.79 -4.48 -5.80
C GLY A 150 -13.30 -4.58 -6.09
N HIS A 151 -12.72 -5.77 -5.90
CA HIS A 151 -11.27 -5.96 -5.91
C HIS A 151 -10.56 -5.62 -7.22
N SER A 152 -11.22 -5.84 -8.36
CA SER A 152 -10.64 -5.57 -9.68
C SER A 152 -10.79 -4.12 -10.13
N GLY A 153 -11.28 -3.24 -9.25
CA GLY A 153 -11.63 -1.86 -9.61
C GLY A 153 -12.80 -1.77 -10.59
N ALA A 154 -12.98 -0.60 -11.18
CA ALA A 154 -14.07 -0.34 -12.12
C ALA A 154 -13.98 -1.26 -13.36
N SER A 155 -15.09 -1.92 -13.70
CA SER A 155 -15.15 -2.89 -14.80
C SER A 155 -15.32 -2.22 -16.17
N GLY A 156 -14.64 -2.77 -17.19
CA GLY A 156 -14.78 -2.37 -18.58
C GLY A 156 -13.53 -1.69 -19.14
N ARG A 157 -13.31 -1.84 -20.46
CA ARG A 157 -12.08 -1.38 -21.14
C ARG A 157 -11.76 0.09 -20.88
N TYR A 158 -12.76 0.97 -20.96
CA TYR A 158 -12.54 2.41 -20.81
C TYR A 158 -12.29 2.81 -19.37
N GLU A 159 -12.91 2.15 -18.40
CA GLU A 159 -12.69 2.43 -16.98
C GLU A 159 -11.28 1.99 -16.57
N ALA A 160 -10.79 0.85 -17.05
CA ALA A 160 -9.41 0.44 -16.86
C ALA A 160 -8.41 1.47 -17.42
N LEU A 161 -8.66 2.02 -18.61
CA LEU A 161 -7.82 3.07 -19.19
C LEU A 161 -7.86 4.37 -18.37
N LYS A 162 -9.02 4.74 -17.82
CA LYS A 162 -9.15 5.90 -16.92
C LYS A 162 -8.41 5.69 -15.61
N GLU A 163 -8.43 4.48 -15.04
CA GLU A 163 -7.64 4.14 -13.85
C GLU A 163 -6.14 4.30 -14.12
N THR A 164 -5.64 3.72 -15.21
CA THR A 164 -4.25 3.89 -15.61
C THR A 164 -3.91 5.35 -15.83
N ALA A 165 -4.73 6.10 -16.57
CA ALA A 165 -4.51 7.52 -16.80
C ALA A 165 -4.45 8.32 -15.50
N PHE A 166 -5.32 8.02 -14.53
CA PHE A 166 -5.31 8.68 -13.22
C PHE A 166 -4.05 8.38 -12.41
N LYS A 167 -3.61 7.10 -12.38
CA LYS A 167 -2.35 6.69 -11.73
C LYS A 167 -1.14 7.39 -12.36
N TYR A 168 -1.11 7.46 -13.69
CA TYR A 168 -0.04 8.13 -14.44
C TYR A 168 -0.03 9.64 -14.19
N ALA A 169 -1.18 10.29 -14.27
CA ALA A 169 -1.30 11.71 -13.96
C ALA A 169 -0.84 12.02 -12.53
N PHE A 170 -1.18 11.16 -11.56
CA PHE A 170 -0.71 11.29 -10.19
C PHE A 170 0.82 11.25 -10.10
N PHE A 171 1.47 10.19 -10.60
CA PHE A 171 2.92 10.08 -10.42
C PHE A 171 3.69 11.10 -11.26
N LEU A 172 3.26 11.41 -12.49
CA LEU A 172 3.90 12.43 -13.33
C LEU A 172 3.85 13.81 -12.65
N LYS A 173 2.70 14.18 -12.09
CA LYS A 173 2.55 15.40 -11.30
C LYS A 173 3.49 15.43 -10.10
N THR A 174 3.60 14.32 -9.35
CA THR A 174 4.51 14.26 -8.18
C THR A 174 5.99 14.31 -8.55
N LEU A 175 6.34 13.91 -9.77
CA LEU A 175 7.68 14.02 -10.34
C LEU A 175 7.96 15.43 -10.91
N GLY A 176 6.97 16.32 -10.92
CA GLY A 176 7.11 17.65 -11.54
C GLY A 176 7.15 17.62 -13.06
N ILE A 177 6.72 16.52 -13.68
CA ILE A 177 6.59 16.41 -15.14
C ILE A 177 5.22 16.96 -15.49
N ASN A 178 5.19 18.23 -15.89
CA ASN A 178 4.00 18.92 -16.38
C ASN A 178 4.06 19.01 -17.92
N ASP A 179 2.88 19.15 -18.54
CA ASP A 179 2.72 19.38 -19.99
C ASP A 179 3.45 20.65 -20.48
#